data_AF-A0A0A9W1K3-F1
#
_entry.id   AF-A0A0A9W1K3-F1
#
_cell.length_a   1.000
_cell.length_b   1.000
_cell.length_c   1.000
_cell.angle_alpha   90.00
_cell.angle_beta   90.00
_cell.angle_gamma   90.00
#
_symmetry.space_group_name_H-M   'P 1'
#
loop_
_entity.id
_entity.type
_entity.pdbx_description
1 polymer ?
#
loop_
_entity_poly.entity_id
_entity_poly.type
_entity_poly.pdbx_seq_one_letter_code
_entity_poly.pdbx_strand_id
1 'polypeptide(L)'
;MNIWIWTCHVLFFKVAFAAECLSPNVRTVLWQNSDLYRSCWNDRDIAVLYARRLFQLILPTRVPSRMTHLVAHFKMCLEVVRDLATTKETHAMMVRPMADVIGGYLQSFAVPIGNQEYYEGNLTYSTASQMNELLKGIKKILSTDGGKWTQPIRVLPSNEICPYQVIPPTPIENHCGELISSVDLRHKCKSEKELGRVSAKVPLPFLDNSHKPKSIAVPFRTKTLYSLYDKDSSNILIRYYTAASHCYTTHCGAQEGVTPEQHEFDRSFHDWLMKSIVPHLHDGNWYPAFGGVYRILKHMTHEGLAFPDHEDAGQLVIQGRCLHQEVMAKTSWFFVTCIFGFLSCSGSWYA
;
A
#
# COMPACT_ATOMS: atom_id res chain seq x y z
N MET A 1 0.93 -72.64 5.57
CA MET A 1 0.52 -71.82 4.41
C MET A 1 -0.57 -70.86 4.88
N ASN A 2 -0.44 -69.58 4.51
CA ASN A 2 -1.28 -68.41 4.83
C ASN A 2 -1.06 -67.72 6.20
N ILE A 3 -0.06 -66.83 6.18
CA ILE A 3 0.17 -65.72 7.09
C ILE A 3 -0.89 -64.65 6.77
N TRP A 4 -1.74 -64.29 7.74
CA TRP A 4 -2.59 -63.11 7.66
C TRP A 4 -1.84 -61.93 8.30
N ILE A 5 -1.24 -61.10 7.45
CA ILE A 5 -0.70 -59.78 7.84
C ILE A 5 -1.90 -58.85 8.01
N TRP A 6 -2.22 -58.50 9.25
CA TRP A 6 -3.06 -57.34 9.53
C TRP A 6 -2.22 -56.07 9.33
N THR A 7 -2.41 -55.41 8.20
CA THR A 7 -1.88 -54.05 7.97
C THR A 7 -2.66 -53.06 8.84
N CYS A 8 -2.01 -52.56 9.89
CA CYS A 8 -2.46 -51.38 10.61
C CYS A 8 -2.47 -50.17 9.67
N HIS A 9 -3.66 -49.77 9.22
CA HIS A 9 -3.88 -48.44 8.65
C HIS A 9 -3.81 -47.41 9.78
N VAL A 10 -2.62 -46.86 10.02
CA VAL A 10 -2.47 -45.62 10.80
C VAL A 10 -3.03 -44.49 9.92
N LEU A 11 -4.29 -44.12 10.18
CA LEU A 11 -4.87 -42.86 9.73
C LEU A 11 -4.06 -41.72 10.34
N PHE A 12 -3.09 -41.22 9.59
CA PHE A 12 -2.49 -39.90 9.84
C PHE A 12 -3.57 -38.85 9.60
N PHE A 13 -4.37 -38.55 10.63
CA PHE A 13 -5.05 -37.27 10.71
C PHE A 13 -3.97 -36.18 10.74
N LYS A 14 -3.70 -35.57 9.57
CA LYS A 14 -3.07 -34.26 9.53
C LYS A 14 -4.06 -33.28 10.16
N VAL A 15 -3.99 -33.13 11.48
CA VAL A 15 -4.53 -31.94 12.14
C VAL A 15 -3.66 -30.79 11.65
N ALA A 16 -4.12 -30.12 10.59
CA ALA A 16 -3.59 -28.82 10.22
C ALA A 16 -3.99 -27.87 11.35
N PHE A 17 -3.12 -27.70 12.35
CA PHE A 17 -3.21 -26.55 13.21
C PHE A 17 -3.03 -25.33 12.31
N ALA A 18 -4.11 -24.59 12.08
CA ALA A 18 -4.00 -23.26 11.51
C ALA A 18 -3.07 -22.47 12.43
N ALA A 19 -1.90 -22.07 11.92
CA ALA A 19 -0.94 -21.30 12.70
C ALA A 19 -1.65 -20.06 13.28
N GLU A 20 -1.67 -19.96 14.60
CA GLU A 20 -2.29 -18.82 15.28
C GLU A 20 -1.44 -17.57 15.03
N CYS A 21 -2.06 -16.53 14.48
CA CYS A 21 -1.35 -15.29 14.19
C CYS A 21 -1.04 -14.56 15.49
N LEU A 22 0.24 -14.31 15.75
CA LEU A 22 0.69 -13.53 16.90
C LEU A 22 0.47 -12.02 16.66
N SER A 23 0.30 -11.27 17.76
CA SER A 23 0.26 -9.80 17.69
C SER A 23 1.60 -9.25 17.16
N PRO A 24 1.57 -8.34 16.16
CA PRO A 24 2.79 -7.79 15.59
C PRO A 24 3.58 -6.98 16.62
N ASN A 25 4.91 -7.09 16.58
CA ASN A 25 5.77 -6.21 17.36
C ASN A 25 5.97 -4.88 16.61
N VAL A 26 5.32 -3.83 17.11
CA VAL A 26 5.38 -2.48 16.53
C VAL A 26 6.50 -1.60 17.12
N ARG A 27 7.31 -2.15 18.05
CA ARG A 27 8.28 -1.43 18.88
C ARG A 27 7.64 -0.22 19.57
N THR A 28 8.40 0.74 20.08
CA THR A 28 7.87 1.83 20.90
C THR A 28 8.73 3.08 20.83
N VAL A 29 8.09 4.25 20.92
CA VAL A 29 8.75 5.56 21.05
C VAL A 29 8.68 6.11 22.47
N LEU A 30 7.99 5.43 23.40
CA LEU A 30 7.79 5.93 24.76
C LEU A 30 9.05 5.88 25.61
N TRP A 31 9.96 4.97 25.28
CA TRP A 31 11.21 4.76 26.01
C TRP A 31 12.43 4.95 25.11
N GLN A 32 13.54 5.23 25.75
CA GLN A 32 14.85 5.41 25.15
C GLN A 32 15.80 4.31 25.60
N ASN A 33 16.91 4.12 24.90
CA ASN A 33 17.91 3.12 25.29
C ASN A 33 18.49 3.42 26.68
N SER A 34 18.53 4.68 27.11
CA SER A 34 18.92 5.06 28.47
C SER A 34 17.99 4.49 29.54
N ASP A 35 16.72 4.23 29.22
CA ASP A 35 15.75 3.71 30.17
C ASP A 35 16.05 2.26 30.58
N LEU A 36 16.84 1.53 29.77
CA LEU A 36 17.31 0.17 30.09
C LEU A 36 18.27 0.13 31.27
N TYR A 37 18.94 1.25 31.56
CA TYR A 37 19.96 1.36 32.61
C TYR A 37 19.47 2.10 33.85
N ARG A 38 18.15 2.35 33.95
CA ARG A 38 17.59 3.02 35.14
C ARG A 38 17.73 2.11 36.36
N SER A 39 18.23 2.67 37.45
CA SER A 39 18.42 1.97 38.72
C SER A 39 17.10 1.61 39.41
N CYS A 40 16.00 2.32 39.10
CA CYS A 40 14.68 2.03 39.62
C CYS A 40 13.56 2.47 38.66
N TRP A 41 12.41 1.80 38.77
CA TRP A 41 11.16 2.11 38.09
C TRP A 41 10.12 2.53 39.14
N ASN A 42 9.37 3.59 38.88
CA ASN A 42 8.25 3.97 39.75
C ASN A 42 6.93 3.32 39.27
N ASP A 43 5.90 3.35 40.13
CA ASP A 43 4.60 2.74 39.84
C ASP A 43 3.96 3.27 38.55
N ARG A 44 4.20 4.55 38.22
CA ARG A 44 3.71 5.15 36.98
C ARG A 44 4.38 4.54 35.76
N ASP A 45 5.69 4.37 35.79
CA ASP A 45 6.44 3.80 34.67
C ASP A 45 6.03 2.33 34.44
N ILE A 46 5.79 1.59 35.53
CA ILE A 46 5.26 0.22 35.50
C ILE A 46 3.84 0.20 34.92
N ALA A 47 2.97 1.12 35.33
CA ALA A 47 1.60 1.22 34.81
C ALA A 47 1.57 1.53 33.31
N VAL A 48 2.43 2.43 32.82
CA VAL A 48 2.56 2.76 31.39
C VAL A 48 3.02 1.53 30.60
N LEU A 49 4.03 0.79 31.10
CA LEU A 49 4.50 -0.45 30.48
C LEU A 49 3.38 -1.50 30.38
N TYR A 50 2.65 -1.70 31.47
CA TYR A 50 1.56 -2.67 31.53
C TYR A 50 0.40 -2.29 30.60
N ALA A 51 -0.04 -1.03 30.65
CA ALA A 51 -1.09 -0.51 29.77
C ALA A 51 -0.71 -0.71 28.30
N ARG A 52 0.53 -0.39 27.94
CA ARG A 52 1.02 -0.57 26.58
C ARG A 52 1.02 -2.04 26.14
N ARG A 53 1.47 -2.95 27.01
CA ARG A 53 1.45 -4.40 26.74
C ARG A 53 0.03 -4.88 26.47
N LEU A 54 -0.94 -4.43 27.28
CA LEU A 54 -2.35 -4.79 27.08
C LEU A 54 -2.92 -4.20 25.79
N PHE A 55 -2.64 -2.93 25.49
CA PHE A 55 -3.12 -2.31 24.25
C PHE A 55 -2.56 -2.98 23.01
N GLN A 56 -1.36 -3.57 23.06
CA GLN A 56 -0.83 -4.33 21.92
C GLN A 56 -1.68 -5.56 21.56
N LEU A 57 -2.50 -6.06 22.48
CA LEU A 57 -3.43 -7.17 22.22
C LEU A 57 -4.63 -6.76 21.36
N ILE A 58 -4.91 -5.46 21.23
CA ILE A 58 -6.00 -4.95 20.38
C ILE A 58 -5.62 -4.90 18.90
N LEU A 59 -4.31 -4.99 18.60
CA LEU A 59 -3.83 -4.88 17.24
C LEU A 59 -4.30 -6.07 16.39
N PRO A 60 -4.75 -5.84 15.15
CA PRO A 60 -5.05 -6.93 14.24
C PRO A 60 -3.81 -7.80 14.03
N THR A 61 -3.99 -9.11 14.14
CA THR A 61 -2.93 -10.10 13.91
C THR A 61 -2.84 -10.53 12.45
N ARG A 62 -3.83 -10.16 11.63
CA ARG A 62 -3.92 -10.41 10.20
C ARG A 62 -4.06 -9.11 9.44
N VAL A 63 -3.71 -9.12 8.17
CA VAL A 63 -3.98 -8.01 7.27
C VAL A 63 -5.48 -7.73 7.26
N PRO A 64 -5.92 -6.50 7.60
CA PRO A 64 -7.32 -6.15 7.60
C PRO A 64 -7.91 -6.27 6.19
N SER A 65 -9.09 -6.87 6.06
CA SER A 65 -9.78 -6.99 4.77
C SER A 65 -10.45 -5.70 4.31
N ARG A 66 -10.69 -4.77 5.24
CA ARG A 66 -11.31 -3.46 4.98
C ARG A 66 -10.63 -2.38 5.81
N MET A 67 -9.85 -1.53 5.15
CA MET A 67 -9.15 -0.42 5.82
C MET A 67 -10.10 0.58 6.48
N THR A 68 -11.32 0.73 5.97
CA THR A 68 -12.36 1.59 6.60
C THR A 68 -12.69 1.15 8.02
N HIS A 69 -12.86 -0.15 8.25
CA HIS A 69 -13.17 -0.69 9.57
C HIS A 69 -11.97 -0.56 10.52
N LEU A 70 -10.75 -0.74 10.00
CA LEU A 70 -9.53 -0.53 10.79
C LEU A 70 -9.43 0.92 11.30
N VAL A 71 -9.61 1.90 10.41
CA VAL A 71 -9.54 3.32 10.77
C VAL A 71 -10.62 3.66 11.81
N ALA A 72 -11.85 3.16 11.62
CA ALA A 72 -12.94 3.38 12.57
C ALA A 72 -12.64 2.75 13.94
N HIS A 73 -12.12 1.52 13.95
CA HIS A 73 -11.72 0.81 15.18
C HIS A 73 -10.65 1.59 15.96
N PHE A 74 -9.59 2.05 15.30
CA PHE A 74 -8.54 2.81 15.97
C PHE A 74 -8.99 4.18 16.47
N LYS A 75 -9.85 4.88 15.71
CA LYS A 75 -10.46 6.13 16.20
C LYS A 75 -11.28 5.88 17.46
N MET A 76 -12.12 4.85 17.45
CA MET A 76 -12.92 4.45 18.61
C MET A 76 -12.06 4.11 19.82
N CYS A 77 -10.99 3.33 19.65
CA CYS A 77 -10.07 3.00 20.75
C CYS A 77 -9.43 4.26 21.37
N LEU A 78 -9.01 5.21 20.54
CA LEU A 78 -8.42 6.47 21.02
C LEU A 78 -9.45 7.38 21.69
N GLU A 79 -10.68 7.44 21.18
CA GLU A 79 -11.79 8.20 21.76
C GLU A 79 -12.17 7.65 23.14
N VAL A 80 -12.41 6.34 23.26
CA VAL A 80 -12.74 5.69 24.54
C VAL A 80 -11.67 5.96 25.59
N VAL A 81 -10.39 5.80 25.24
CA VAL A 81 -9.30 6.02 26.21
C VAL A 81 -9.17 7.50 26.57
N ARG A 82 -9.46 8.42 25.64
CA ARG A 82 -9.46 9.86 25.91
C ARG A 82 -10.59 10.24 26.87
N ASP A 83 -11.78 9.68 26.68
CA ASP A 83 -12.95 9.97 27.52
C ASP A 83 -12.77 9.44 28.94
N LEU A 84 -12.08 8.30 29.10
CA LEU A 84 -11.70 7.76 30.42
C LEU A 84 -10.56 8.52 31.10
N ALA A 85 -9.72 9.23 30.33
CA ALA A 85 -8.55 9.93 30.83
C ALA A 85 -8.87 11.36 31.28
N THR A 86 -9.50 11.51 32.45
CA THR A 86 -9.96 12.80 32.99
C THR A 86 -8.86 13.72 33.54
N THR A 87 -7.64 13.20 33.76
CA THR A 87 -6.51 13.96 34.32
C THR A 87 -5.29 13.89 33.41
N LYS A 88 -4.33 14.80 33.59
CA LYS A 88 -3.07 14.79 32.83
C LYS A 88 -2.28 13.51 33.08
N GLU A 89 -2.34 13.01 34.32
CA GLU A 89 -1.70 11.79 34.77
C GLU A 89 -2.30 10.56 34.09
N THR A 90 -3.63 10.41 34.11
CA THR A 90 -4.33 9.31 33.45
C THR A 90 -4.22 9.38 31.93
N HIS A 91 -4.17 10.58 31.36
CA HIS A 91 -3.87 10.78 29.94
C HIS A 91 -2.46 10.27 29.58
N ALA A 92 -1.46 10.60 30.40
CA ALA A 92 -0.10 10.08 30.19
C ALA A 92 0.00 8.56 30.36
N MET A 93 -0.82 7.97 31.25
CA MET A 93 -0.83 6.53 31.52
C MET A 93 -1.63 5.71 30.51
N MET A 94 -2.67 6.27 29.87
CA MET A 94 -3.56 5.50 28.99
C MET A 94 -3.49 5.98 27.53
N VAL A 95 -3.63 7.28 27.26
CA VAL A 95 -3.68 7.81 25.89
C VAL A 95 -2.33 7.65 25.20
N ARG A 96 -1.21 7.94 25.88
CA ARG A 96 0.13 7.82 25.27
C ARG A 96 0.47 6.36 24.91
N PRO A 97 0.27 5.35 25.79
CA PRO A 97 0.44 3.95 25.40
C PRO A 97 -0.46 3.48 24.26
N MET A 98 -1.74 3.87 24.27
CA MET A 98 -2.67 3.53 23.19
C MET A 98 -2.19 4.13 21.86
N ALA A 99 -1.84 5.42 21.87
CA ALA A 99 -1.30 6.12 20.71
C ALA A 99 0.01 5.48 20.22
N ASP A 100 0.91 5.05 21.11
CA ASP A 100 2.18 4.42 20.73
C ASP A 100 1.97 3.07 20.02
N VAL A 101 1.03 2.27 20.52
CA VAL A 101 0.67 0.97 19.92
C VAL A 101 0.03 1.17 18.54
N ILE A 102 -1.00 2.03 18.44
CA ILE A 102 -1.72 2.28 17.19
C ILE A 102 -0.81 2.97 16.17
N GLY A 103 -0.01 3.95 16.60
CA GLY A 103 0.94 4.68 15.75
C GLY A 103 1.98 3.76 15.14
N GLY A 104 2.56 2.87 15.96
CA GLY A 104 3.50 1.86 15.48
C GLY A 104 2.87 0.92 14.46
N TYR A 105 1.64 0.46 14.68
CA TYR A 105 0.93 -0.40 13.71
C TYR A 105 0.59 0.33 12.41
N LEU A 106 0.08 1.56 12.50
CA LEU A 106 -0.23 2.40 11.35
C LEU A 106 1.01 2.64 10.49
N GLN A 107 2.12 3.05 11.10
CA GLN A 107 3.37 3.30 10.38
C GLN A 107 3.92 2.02 9.75
N SER A 108 3.93 0.93 10.50
CA SER A 108 4.63 -0.29 10.08
C SER A 108 3.85 -1.09 9.03
N PHE A 109 2.52 -1.13 9.15
CA PHE A 109 1.69 -2.05 8.37
C PHE A 109 0.55 -1.33 7.64
N ALA A 110 -0.35 -0.68 8.36
CA ALA A 110 -1.61 -0.26 7.75
C ALA A 110 -1.47 0.91 6.75
N VAL A 111 -0.63 1.91 7.02
CA VAL A 111 -0.39 3.01 6.07
C VAL A 111 0.26 2.50 4.78
N PRO A 112 1.33 1.70 4.82
CA PRO A 112 1.87 1.07 3.61
C PRO A 112 0.84 0.27 2.81
N ILE A 113 0.02 -0.55 3.49
CA ILE A 113 -1.00 -1.38 2.83
C ILE A 113 -2.09 -0.50 2.20
N GLY A 114 -2.66 0.44 2.95
CA GLY A 114 -3.74 1.27 2.41
C GLY A 114 -3.26 2.27 1.35
N ASN A 115 -2.00 2.74 1.41
CA ASN A 115 -1.42 3.54 0.33
C ASN A 115 -1.27 2.69 -0.95
N GLN A 116 -0.83 1.44 -0.82
CA GLN A 116 -0.77 0.52 -1.95
C GLN A 116 -2.17 0.25 -2.53
N GLU A 117 -3.16 -0.09 -1.70
CA GLU A 117 -4.56 -0.26 -2.15
C GLU A 117 -5.10 1.00 -2.83
N TYR A 118 -4.70 2.19 -2.36
CA TYR A 118 -5.08 3.47 -2.97
C TYR A 118 -4.47 3.64 -4.37
N TYR A 119 -3.18 3.33 -4.55
CA TYR A 119 -2.51 3.37 -5.85
C TYR A 119 -3.01 2.29 -6.82
N GLU A 120 -3.51 1.17 -6.30
CA GLU A 120 -4.22 0.13 -7.06
C GLU A 120 -5.66 0.51 -7.40
N GLY A 121 -6.20 1.56 -6.80
CA GLY A 121 -7.57 2.02 -6.98
C GLY A 121 -8.61 1.18 -6.22
N ASN A 122 -8.17 0.36 -5.26
CA ASN A 122 -9.01 -0.44 -4.37
C ASN A 122 -9.45 0.32 -3.11
N LEU A 123 -8.80 1.45 -2.81
CA LEU A 123 -9.12 2.31 -1.68
C LEU A 123 -9.49 3.73 -2.13
N THR A 124 -10.47 4.35 -1.46
CA THR A 124 -10.86 5.74 -1.75
C THR A 124 -9.87 6.74 -1.13
N TYR A 125 -9.78 7.95 -1.73
CA TYR A 125 -9.02 9.06 -1.16
C TYR A 125 -9.41 9.35 0.29
N SER A 126 -10.72 9.34 0.60
CA SER A 126 -11.22 9.67 1.94
C SER A 126 -10.65 8.72 2.99
N THR A 127 -10.66 7.41 2.73
CA THR A 127 -10.13 6.42 3.67
C THR A 127 -8.62 6.52 3.80
N ALA A 128 -7.90 6.62 2.68
CA ALA A 128 -6.44 6.76 2.68
C ALA A 128 -6.00 8.04 3.43
N SER A 129 -6.68 9.17 3.19
CA SER A 129 -6.45 10.44 3.86
C SER A 129 -6.67 10.34 5.37
N GLN A 130 -7.80 9.76 5.79
CA GLN A 130 -8.08 9.60 7.21
C GLN A 130 -7.03 8.74 7.94
N MET A 131 -6.51 7.72 7.27
CA MET A 131 -5.48 6.84 7.82
C MET A 131 -4.13 7.57 7.97
N ASN A 132 -3.70 8.31 6.94
CA ASN A 132 -2.47 9.10 6.98
C ASN A 132 -2.56 10.25 8.01
N GLU A 133 -3.70 10.94 8.08
CA GLU A 133 -3.93 11.99 9.09
C GLU A 133 -4.02 11.43 10.51
N LEU A 134 -4.57 10.22 10.70
CA LEU A 134 -4.55 9.55 12.01
C LEU A 134 -3.13 9.28 12.47
N LEU A 135 -2.26 8.75 11.60
CA LEU A 135 -0.85 8.52 11.93
C LEU A 135 -0.15 9.84 12.28
N LYS A 136 -0.36 10.89 11.48
CA LYS A 136 0.20 12.23 11.73
C LYS A 136 -0.27 12.82 13.06
N GLY A 137 -1.56 12.66 13.38
CA GLY A 137 -2.14 13.06 14.67
C GLY A 137 -1.49 12.33 15.84
N ILE A 138 -1.27 11.01 15.72
CA ILE A 138 -0.60 10.21 16.74
C ILE A 138 0.87 10.62 16.91
N LYS A 139 1.60 10.85 15.82
CA LYS A 139 2.97 11.38 15.86
C LYS A 139 3.05 12.70 16.63
N LYS A 140 2.06 13.58 16.42
CA LYS A 140 1.91 14.83 17.18
C LYS A 140 1.63 14.58 18.67
N ILE A 141 0.69 13.69 19.01
CA ILE A 141 0.36 13.34 20.40
C ILE A 141 1.62 12.87 21.16
N LEU A 142 2.47 12.08 20.50
CA LEU A 142 3.66 11.49 21.10
C LEU A 142 4.92 12.34 20.95
N SER A 143 4.86 13.43 20.18
CA SER A 143 6.02 14.25 19.81
C SER A 143 7.17 13.40 19.23
N THR A 144 6.83 12.58 18.24
CA THR A 144 7.77 11.63 17.60
C THR A 144 7.69 11.72 16.07
N ASP A 145 8.78 11.38 15.40
CA ASP A 145 8.80 11.11 13.97
C ASP A 145 8.47 9.65 13.64
N GLY A 146 8.37 8.79 14.67
CA GLY A 146 8.13 7.35 14.56
C GLY A 146 9.39 6.52 14.28
N GLY A 147 10.59 7.10 14.31
CA GLY A 147 11.83 6.41 13.93
C GLY A 147 12.20 5.19 14.78
N LYS A 148 11.64 5.08 16.01
CA LYS A 148 11.84 3.92 16.90
C LYS A 148 10.76 2.85 16.80
N TRP A 149 9.67 3.10 16.08
CA TRP A 149 8.73 2.05 15.74
C TRP A 149 9.35 1.07 14.75
N THR A 150 8.67 -0.04 14.51
CA THR A 150 9.02 -0.95 13.42
C THR A 150 9.00 -0.18 12.09
N GLN A 151 9.92 -0.53 11.21
CA GLN A 151 10.02 0.12 9.90
C GLN A 151 8.80 -0.27 9.04
N PRO A 152 8.32 0.65 8.18
CA PRO A 152 7.26 0.34 7.23
C PRO A 152 7.57 -0.90 6.40
N ILE A 153 6.61 -1.81 6.27
CA ILE A 153 6.72 -2.91 5.32
C ILE A 153 6.68 -2.36 3.89
N ARG A 154 7.42 -3.00 2.99
CA ARG A 154 7.24 -2.80 1.56
C ARG A 154 6.08 -3.65 1.10
N VAL A 155 5.09 -3.05 0.47
CA VAL A 155 3.94 -3.75 -0.10
C VAL A 155 4.11 -3.80 -1.61
N LEU A 156 4.09 -5.00 -2.18
CA LEU A 156 4.18 -5.17 -3.63
C LEU A 156 2.78 -5.01 -4.25
N PRO A 157 2.70 -4.61 -5.53
CA PRO A 157 1.45 -4.60 -6.26
C PRO A 157 0.76 -5.96 -6.27
N SER A 158 -0.55 -5.96 -6.08
CA SER A 158 -1.39 -7.16 -6.15
C SER A 158 -1.43 -7.73 -7.57
N ASN A 159 -1.53 -9.06 -7.68
CA ASN A 159 -1.76 -9.72 -8.96
C ASN A 159 -3.17 -9.44 -9.51
N GLU A 160 -4.11 -9.08 -8.63
CA GLU A 160 -5.55 -8.94 -8.89
C GLU A 160 -5.98 -7.49 -9.17
N ILE A 161 -5.05 -6.62 -9.61
CA ILE A 161 -5.39 -5.24 -9.97
C ILE A 161 -6.33 -5.25 -11.17
N CYS A 162 -7.52 -4.67 -10.99
CA CYS A 162 -8.47 -4.45 -12.08
C CYS A 162 -7.91 -3.40 -13.06
N PRO A 163 -7.67 -3.77 -14.34
CA PRO A 163 -7.19 -2.83 -15.34
C PRO A 163 -8.12 -1.61 -15.44
N TYR A 164 -7.55 -0.44 -15.74
CA TYR A 164 -8.36 0.71 -16.09
C TYR A 164 -9.08 0.42 -17.41
N GLN A 165 -10.36 0.77 -17.48
CA GLN A 165 -11.16 0.66 -18.70
C GLN A 165 -11.44 2.07 -19.18
N VAL A 166 -10.89 2.43 -20.33
CA VAL A 166 -11.24 3.66 -21.03
C VAL A 166 -12.64 3.44 -21.62
N ILE A 167 -13.66 4.05 -21.02
CA ILE A 167 -15.03 3.96 -21.53
C ILE A 167 -15.14 4.87 -22.74
N PRO A 168 -15.59 4.40 -23.91
CA PRO A 168 -15.72 5.23 -25.09
C PRO A 168 -16.50 6.52 -24.78
N PRO A 169 -16.00 7.69 -25.22
CA PRO A 169 -16.65 8.95 -24.96
C PRO A 169 -18.05 8.96 -25.58
N THR A 170 -18.99 9.60 -24.90
CA THR A 170 -20.29 9.88 -25.53
C THR A 170 -20.06 10.79 -26.75
N PRO A 171 -20.84 10.66 -27.84
CA PRO A 171 -20.54 11.29 -29.14
C PRO A 171 -20.45 12.83 -29.16
N ILE A 172 -20.75 13.48 -28.04
CA ILE A 172 -20.98 14.93 -27.94
C ILE A 172 -19.79 15.65 -27.30
N GLU A 173 -18.88 14.96 -26.59
CA GLU A 173 -17.83 15.60 -25.81
C GLU A 173 -16.49 15.76 -26.57
N ASN A 174 -16.06 17.01 -26.75
CA ASN A 174 -14.75 17.35 -27.32
C ASN A 174 -13.64 17.25 -26.24
N HIS A 175 -13.21 16.03 -25.96
CA HIS A 175 -12.18 15.72 -24.96
C HIS A 175 -10.81 16.36 -25.29
N CYS A 176 -10.48 16.49 -26.58
CA CYS A 176 -9.28 17.22 -27.02
C CYS A 176 -9.30 18.71 -26.64
N GLY A 177 -10.49 19.30 -26.45
CA GLY A 177 -10.65 20.69 -26.03
C GLY A 177 -10.15 20.97 -24.61
N GLU A 178 -10.04 19.93 -23.76
CA GLU A 178 -9.54 20.07 -22.39
C GLU A 178 -8.01 20.03 -22.30
N LEU A 179 -7.33 19.54 -23.33
CA LEU A 179 -5.89 19.31 -23.35
C LEU A 179 -5.13 20.43 -24.04
N ILE A 180 -3.96 20.75 -23.50
CA ILE A 180 -2.96 21.58 -24.18
C ILE A 180 -2.31 20.71 -25.25
N SER A 181 -2.22 21.23 -26.48
CA SER A 181 -1.55 20.60 -27.59
C SER A 181 -0.83 21.65 -28.43
N SER A 182 0.25 21.25 -29.09
CA SER A 182 0.97 22.09 -30.05
C SER A 182 0.16 22.38 -31.31
N VAL A 183 -0.97 21.68 -31.50
CA VAL A 183 -1.91 21.88 -32.62
C VAL A 183 -3.31 22.14 -32.06
N ASP A 184 -4.11 22.97 -32.73
CA ASP A 184 -5.49 23.20 -32.30
C ASP A 184 -6.38 21.98 -32.60
N LEU A 185 -6.48 21.10 -31.61
CA LEU A 185 -7.28 19.88 -31.66
C LEU A 185 -8.80 20.13 -31.65
N ARG A 186 -9.26 21.38 -31.63
CA ARG A 186 -10.69 21.73 -31.64
C ARG A 186 -11.34 21.56 -33.01
N HIS A 187 -10.54 21.54 -34.08
CA HIS A 187 -11.06 21.35 -35.43
C HIS A 187 -11.08 19.88 -35.78
N LYS A 188 -12.29 19.30 -35.98
CA LYS A 188 -12.43 18.00 -36.64
C LYS A 188 -11.72 18.06 -38.00
N CYS A 189 -10.88 17.06 -38.31
CA CYS A 189 -10.20 16.99 -39.61
C CYS A 189 -11.22 17.18 -40.74
N LYS A 190 -10.98 18.19 -41.59
CA LYS A 190 -11.86 18.47 -42.73
C LYS A 190 -11.41 17.75 -44.00
N SER A 191 -10.21 17.15 -44.03
CA SER A 191 -9.70 16.39 -45.18
C SER A 191 -8.62 15.36 -44.81
N GLU A 192 -8.45 14.32 -45.63
CA GLU A 192 -7.37 13.30 -45.53
C GLU A 192 -5.95 13.91 -45.61
N LYS A 193 -5.78 15.07 -46.26
CA LYS A 193 -4.49 15.77 -46.35
C LYS A 193 -4.07 16.49 -45.06
N GLU A 194 -5.03 16.82 -44.18
CA GLU A 194 -4.73 17.36 -42.84
C GLU A 194 -4.48 16.24 -41.81
N LEU A 195 -5.04 15.05 -42.06
CA LEU A 195 -4.85 13.84 -41.26
C LEU A 195 -3.36 13.44 -41.15
N GLY A 196 -2.59 13.62 -42.24
CA GLY A 196 -1.16 13.31 -42.28
C GLY A 196 -0.22 14.38 -41.69
N ARG A 197 -0.73 15.55 -41.30
CA ARG A 197 0.10 16.66 -40.74
C ARG A 197 -0.12 16.94 -39.27
N VAL A 198 -1.24 16.48 -38.70
CA VAL A 198 -1.58 16.70 -37.29
C VAL A 198 -1.56 15.35 -36.57
N SER A 199 -0.35 14.80 -36.41
CA SER A 199 -0.12 13.87 -35.30
C SER A 199 -0.30 14.71 -34.03
N ALA A 200 -1.48 14.63 -33.45
CA ALA A 200 -1.87 15.32 -32.23
C ALA A 200 -1.02 14.79 -31.08
N LYS A 201 0.23 15.23 -30.96
CA LYS A 201 1.11 14.75 -29.89
C LYS A 201 0.68 15.37 -28.58
N VAL A 202 -0.20 14.67 -27.87
CA VAL A 202 -0.62 15.04 -26.52
C VAL A 202 0.64 15.07 -25.63
N PRO A 203 1.00 16.22 -25.02
CA PRO A 203 2.23 16.36 -24.25
C PRO A 203 2.12 15.59 -22.94
N LEU A 204 3.22 14.97 -22.48
CA LEU A 204 3.25 14.22 -21.23
C LEU A 204 3.24 15.14 -19.99
N PRO A 205 2.75 14.67 -18.83
CA PRO A 205 2.90 15.41 -17.59
C PRO A 205 4.37 15.55 -17.14
N PHE A 206 4.62 16.49 -16.24
CA PHE A 206 5.96 16.79 -15.76
C PHE A 206 5.98 17.02 -14.23
N LEU A 207 6.92 16.41 -13.52
CA LEU A 207 7.12 16.65 -12.08
C LEU A 207 8.08 17.81 -11.85
N ASP A 208 7.83 18.62 -10.84
CA ASP A 208 8.69 19.75 -10.46
C ASP A 208 10.11 19.32 -10.05
N ASN A 209 10.24 18.12 -9.47
CA ASN A 209 11.51 17.53 -9.07
C ASN A 209 11.50 16.00 -9.23
N SER A 210 12.58 15.42 -9.76
CA SER A 210 12.66 13.98 -10.01
C SER A 210 12.95 13.12 -8.76
N HIS A 211 13.36 13.71 -7.65
CA HIS A 211 13.76 13.00 -6.43
C HIS A 211 12.79 13.23 -5.26
N LYS A 212 12.27 14.45 -5.13
CA LYS A 212 11.32 14.84 -4.08
C LYS A 212 10.22 15.70 -4.68
N PRO A 213 9.34 15.11 -5.51
CA PRO A 213 8.32 15.87 -6.21
C PRO A 213 7.31 16.42 -5.21
N LYS A 214 6.88 17.66 -5.41
CA LYS A 214 5.80 18.29 -4.64
C LYS A 214 4.64 18.70 -5.52
N SER A 215 4.87 18.84 -6.82
CA SER A 215 3.88 19.30 -7.76
C SER A 215 4.03 18.60 -9.11
N ILE A 216 2.92 18.52 -9.83
CA ILE A 216 2.83 17.97 -11.17
C ILE A 216 2.18 18.98 -12.10
N ALA A 217 2.84 19.23 -13.23
CA ALA A 217 2.26 19.91 -14.36
C ALA A 217 1.55 18.87 -15.24
N VAL A 218 0.22 18.92 -15.28
CA VAL A 218 -0.63 18.08 -16.12
C VAL A 218 -1.18 18.95 -17.25
N PRO A 219 -1.07 18.55 -18.53
CA PRO A 219 -1.43 19.42 -19.67
C PRO A 219 -2.93 19.65 -19.91
N PHE A 220 -3.67 20.08 -18.89
CA PHE A 220 -5.04 20.59 -19.05
C PHE A 220 -5.03 22.09 -19.34
N ARG A 221 -5.95 22.58 -20.16
CA ARG A 221 -6.04 24.01 -20.52
C ARG A 221 -6.44 24.92 -19.37
N THR A 222 -7.32 24.43 -18.49
CA THR A 222 -7.93 25.26 -17.42
C THR A 222 -7.06 25.36 -16.18
N LYS A 223 -6.37 24.28 -15.81
CA LYS A 223 -5.46 24.23 -14.68
C LYS A 223 -4.34 23.25 -14.99
N THR A 224 -3.11 23.75 -15.10
CA THR A 224 -1.95 22.92 -15.45
C THR A 224 -1.18 22.42 -14.25
N LEU A 225 -1.14 23.17 -13.15
CA LEU A 225 -0.28 22.85 -12.00
C LEU A 225 -1.10 22.33 -10.82
N TYR A 226 -0.68 21.19 -10.26
CA TYR A 226 -1.31 20.54 -9.12
C TYR A 226 -0.27 20.22 -8.04
N SER A 227 -0.61 20.49 -6.79
CA SER A 227 0.11 19.92 -5.64
C SER A 227 -0.15 18.41 -5.61
N LEU A 228 0.89 17.62 -5.32
CA LEU A 228 0.74 16.17 -5.22
C LEU A 228 -0.02 15.71 -3.97
N TYR A 229 -0.21 16.61 -3.00
CA TYR A 229 -0.78 16.35 -1.68
C TYR A 229 -2.23 16.80 -1.53
N ASP A 230 -2.75 17.53 -2.51
CA ASP A 230 -4.09 18.12 -2.42
C ASP A 230 -5.16 17.11 -2.80
N LYS A 231 -6.31 17.19 -2.13
CA LYS A 231 -7.50 16.39 -2.46
C LYS A 231 -7.90 16.52 -3.94
N ASP A 232 -7.84 17.72 -4.49
CA ASP A 232 -8.26 18.00 -5.88
C ASP A 232 -7.36 17.35 -6.92
N SER A 233 -6.15 16.94 -6.52
CA SER A 233 -5.23 16.19 -7.37
C SER A 233 -5.54 14.69 -7.40
N SER A 234 -6.44 14.18 -6.54
CA SER A 234 -6.67 12.74 -6.44
C SER A 234 -7.02 12.12 -7.80
N ASN A 235 -6.30 11.06 -8.15
CA ASN A 235 -6.45 10.34 -9.42
C ASN A 235 -6.26 11.23 -10.68
N ILE A 236 -5.48 12.32 -10.61
CA ILE A 236 -5.30 13.24 -11.75
C ILE A 236 -4.69 12.55 -12.98
N LEU A 237 -3.83 11.55 -12.77
CA LEU A 237 -3.23 10.77 -13.86
C LEU A 237 -4.27 9.90 -14.58
N ILE A 238 -5.25 9.34 -13.85
CA ILE A 238 -6.38 8.64 -14.47
C ILE A 238 -7.16 9.63 -15.35
N ARG A 239 -7.55 10.78 -14.78
CA ARG A 239 -8.32 11.81 -15.51
C ARG A 239 -7.61 12.26 -16.79
N TYR A 240 -6.30 12.48 -16.70
CA TYR A 240 -5.48 12.90 -17.83
C TYR A 240 -5.36 11.81 -18.88
N TYR A 241 -5.10 10.55 -18.47
CA TYR A 241 -5.08 9.41 -19.38
C TYR A 241 -6.41 9.24 -20.12
N THR A 242 -7.55 9.34 -19.40
CA THR A 242 -8.88 9.31 -20.01
C THR A 242 -9.03 10.40 -21.08
N ALA A 243 -8.70 11.65 -20.75
CA ALA A 243 -8.82 12.77 -21.68
C ALA A 243 -7.93 12.57 -22.92
N ALA A 244 -6.70 12.07 -22.73
CA ALA A 244 -5.77 11.79 -23.83
C ALA A 244 -6.30 10.66 -24.73
N SER A 245 -6.68 9.52 -24.16
CA SER A 245 -7.24 8.40 -24.92
C SER A 245 -8.54 8.76 -25.64
N HIS A 246 -9.41 9.55 -25.02
CA HIS A 246 -10.62 10.04 -25.68
C HIS A 246 -10.30 11.02 -26.79
N CYS A 247 -9.24 11.82 -26.63
CA CYS A 247 -8.82 12.71 -27.69
C CYS A 247 -8.39 11.93 -28.93
N TYR A 248 -7.57 10.89 -28.81
CA TYR A 248 -7.17 10.08 -29.98
C TYR A 248 -8.33 9.31 -30.62
N THR A 249 -9.33 8.87 -29.86
CA THR A 249 -10.52 8.18 -30.42
C THR A 249 -11.52 9.13 -31.07
N THR A 250 -11.71 10.33 -30.53
CA THR A 250 -12.68 11.32 -31.07
C THR A 250 -12.09 12.23 -32.14
N HIS A 251 -10.77 12.40 -32.16
CA HIS A 251 -10.08 13.23 -33.15
C HIS A 251 -10.12 12.55 -34.52
N CYS A 252 -10.83 13.19 -35.46
CA CYS A 252 -10.90 12.80 -36.86
C CYS A 252 -11.59 11.47 -37.18
N GLY A 253 -12.45 10.99 -36.27
CA GLY A 253 -13.37 9.88 -36.56
C GLY A 253 -12.68 8.54 -36.74
N ALA A 254 -11.62 8.28 -35.96
CA ALA A 254 -10.98 6.97 -35.91
C ALA A 254 -12.05 5.89 -35.71
N GLN A 255 -12.10 4.91 -36.63
CA GLN A 255 -12.95 3.74 -36.49
C GLN A 255 -12.54 2.92 -35.26
N GLU A 256 -13.45 2.08 -34.77
CA GLU A 256 -13.26 1.20 -33.60
C GLU A 256 -11.87 0.53 -33.61
N GLY A 257 -11.00 0.92 -32.68
CA GLY A 257 -9.65 0.40 -32.55
C GLY A 257 -8.65 1.40 -31.96
N VAL A 258 -7.50 0.90 -31.52
CA VAL A 258 -6.37 1.70 -31.04
C VAL A 258 -5.63 2.25 -32.27
N THR A 259 -5.49 3.58 -32.38
CA THR A 259 -4.72 4.20 -33.46
C THR A 259 -3.21 4.05 -33.22
N PRO A 260 -2.36 4.05 -34.27
CA PRO A 260 -0.90 4.05 -34.09
C PRO A 260 -0.41 5.20 -33.18
N GLU A 261 -1.03 6.37 -33.26
CA GLU A 261 -0.71 7.53 -32.44
C GLU A 261 -1.10 7.32 -30.97
N GLN A 262 -2.24 6.69 -30.70
CA GLN A 262 -2.63 6.28 -29.35
C GLN A 262 -1.60 5.29 -28.78
N HIS A 263 -1.18 4.30 -29.57
CA HIS A 263 -0.17 3.33 -29.14
C HIS A 263 1.19 3.97 -28.83
N GLU A 264 1.65 4.95 -29.63
CA GLU A 264 2.87 5.71 -29.34
C GLU A 264 2.74 6.53 -28.05
N PHE A 265 1.58 7.15 -27.84
CA PHE A 265 1.29 7.87 -26.60
C PHE A 265 1.30 6.92 -25.40
N ASP A 266 0.66 5.76 -25.48
CA ASP A 266 0.58 4.79 -24.38
C ASP A 266 1.98 4.29 -24.00
N ARG A 267 2.85 4.03 -24.98
CA ARG A 267 4.26 3.70 -24.72
C ARG A 267 5.01 4.84 -24.05
N SER A 268 4.87 6.06 -24.57
CA SER A 268 5.55 7.24 -24.02
C SER A 268 5.09 7.57 -22.60
N PHE A 269 3.79 7.43 -22.34
CA PHE A 269 3.20 7.66 -21.04
C PHE A 269 3.56 6.55 -20.06
N HIS A 270 3.60 5.29 -20.50
CA HIS A 270 4.12 4.16 -19.73
C HIS A 270 5.58 4.39 -19.29
N ASP A 271 6.48 4.71 -20.22
CA ASP A 271 7.89 4.97 -19.92
C ASP A 271 8.03 6.10 -18.89
N TRP A 272 7.21 7.16 -19.04
CA TRP A 272 7.17 8.26 -18.09
C TRP A 272 6.67 7.83 -16.70
N LEU A 273 5.60 7.03 -16.61
CA LEU A 273 5.08 6.50 -15.35
C LEU A 273 6.14 5.64 -14.64
N MET A 274 6.78 4.73 -15.39
CA MET A 274 7.83 3.84 -14.88
C MET A 274 9.03 4.62 -14.34
N LYS A 275 9.49 5.63 -15.07
CA LYS A 275 10.66 6.42 -14.70
C LYS A 275 10.38 7.45 -13.61
N SER A 276 9.21 8.09 -13.65
CA SER A 276 8.94 9.32 -12.90
C SER A 276 7.96 9.13 -11.75
N ILE A 277 7.11 8.09 -11.76
CA ILE A 277 6.05 7.92 -10.76
C ILE A 277 6.29 6.70 -9.88
N VAL A 278 6.56 5.54 -10.48
CA VAL A 278 6.77 4.28 -9.76
C VAL A 278 7.80 4.38 -8.63
N PRO A 279 8.96 5.07 -8.77
CA PRO A 279 9.94 5.22 -7.69
C PRO A 279 9.38 5.91 -6.43
N HIS A 280 8.34 6.74 -6.58
CA HIS A 280 7.75 7.51 -5.49
C HIS A 280 6.60 6.79 -4.78
N LEU A 281 6.07 5.69 -5.34
CA LEU A 281 4.94 4.99 -4.73
C LEU A 281 5.31 4.32 -3.38
N HIS A 282 6.62 4.14 -3.12
CA HIS A 282 7.15 3.48 -1.93
C HIS A 282 8.23 4.30 -1.21
N ASP A 283 8.34 5.61 -1.48
CA ASP A 283 9.40 6.47 -0.91
C ASP A 283 9.12 6.97 0.52
N GLY A 284 8.02 6.50 1.12
CA GLY A 284 7.57 6.88 2.46
C GLY A 284 6.60 8.07 2.49
N ASN A 285 6.42 8.79 1.39
CA ASN A 285 5.39 9.82 1.27
C ASN A 285 4.12 9.25 0.62
N TRP A 286 2.98 9.83 0.99
CA TRP A 286 1.71 9.54 0.34
C TRP A 286 1.38 10.66 -0.65
N TYR A 287 1.10 10.27 -1.91
CA TYR A 287 0.82 11.18 -3.00
C TYR A 287 -0.60 10.95 -3.53
N PRO A 288 -1.62 11.65 -3.00
CA PRO A 288 -2.97 11.68 -3.55
C PRO A 288 -3.05 11.74 -5.08
N ALA A 289 -2.17 12.53 -5.72
CA ALA A 289 -2.16 12.66 -7.18
C ALA A 289 -1.96 11.35 -7.94
N PHE A 290 -1.31 10.35 -7.35
CA PHE A 290 -0.98 9.07 -7.98
C PHE A 290 -2.03 7.98 -7.73
N GLY A 291 -3.18 8.30 -7.14
CA GLY A 291 -4.26 7.34 -6.92
C GLY A 291 -4.69 6.61 -8.19
N GLY A 292 -4.83 5.29 -8.10
CA GLY A 292 -5.19 4.42 -9.21
C GLY A 292 -4.14 4.24 -10.32
N VAL A 293 -2.91 4.75 -10.18
CA VAL A 293 -1.88 4.67 -11.24
C VAL A 293 -1.58 3.24 -11.70
N TYR A 294 -1.63 2.25 -10.79
CA TYR A 294 -1.39 0.86 -11.19
C TYR A 294 -2.48 0.31 -12.11
N ARG A 295 -3.69 0.87 -12.09
CA ARG A 295 -4.75 0.48 -13.04
C ARG A 295 -4.40 0.87 -14.47
N ILE A 296 -3.74 2.02 -14.66
CA ILE A 296 -3.23 2.47 -15.96
C ILE A 296 -2.12 1.51 -16.42
N LEU A 297 -1.14 1.24 -15.56
CA LEU A 297 -0.04 0.31 -15.87
C LEU A 297 -0.56 -1.08 -16.21
N LYS A 298 -1.56 -1.58 -15.48
CA LYS A 298 -2.19 -2.88 -15.73
C LYS A 298 -2.94 -2.91 -17.07
N HIS A 299 -3.64 -1.83 -17.41
CA HIS A 299 -4.28 -1.69 -18.72
C HIS A 299 -3.24 -1.74 -19.85
N MET A 300 -2.16 -0.96 -19.73
CA MET A 300 -1.03 -0.99 -20.69
C MET A 300 -0.33 -2.35 -20.77
N THR A 301 -0.32 -3.12 -19.68
CA THR A 301 0.24 -4.48 -19.67
C THR A 301 -0.59 -5.44 -20.53
N HIS A 302 -1.91 -5.28 -20.55
CA HIS A 302 -2.77 -6.07 -21.45
C HIS A 302 -2.51 -5.74 -22.92
N GLU A 303 -2.02 -4.53 -23.21
CA GLU A 303 -1.57 -4.09 -24.54
C GLU A 303 -0.12 -4.48 -24.85
N GLY A 304 0.53 -5.27 -23.98
CA GLY A 304 1.87 -5.83 -24.21
C GLY A 304 3.05 -5.04 -23.63
N LEU A 305 2.80 -4.01 -22.81
CA LEU A 305 3.86 -3.26 -22.10
C LEU A 305 4.24 -3.94 -20.77
N ALA A 306 5.46 -3.67 -20.27
CA ALA A 306 5.94 -4.28 -19.03
C ALA A 306 5.16 -3.75 -17.81
N PHE A 307 4.93 -4.61 -16.80
CA PHE A 307 4.46 -4.16 -15.50
C PHE A 307 5.67 -3.96 -14.57
N PRO A 308 5.63 -3.08 -13.56
CA PRO A 308 6.73 -2.95 -12.61
C PRO A 308 7.19 -4.30 -12.03
N ASP A 309 8.44 -4.67 -12.31
CA ASP A 309 9.00 -5.97 -11.95
C ASP A 309 9.10 -6.16 -10.42
N HIS A 310 8.93 -7.42 -10.02
CA HIS A 310 9.09 -7.91 -8.66
C HIS A 310 10.53 -8.37 -8.39
N GLU A 311 11.55 -7.54 -8.60
CA GLU A 311 12.93 -7.98 -8.26
C GLU A 311 13.16 -8.00 -6.74
N ASP A 312 13.30 -9.21 -6.21
CA ASP A 312 14.06 -9.65 -5.02
C ASP A 312 14.10 -8.73 -3.79
N ALA A 313 12.92 -8.38 -3.25
CA ALA A 313 12.80 -7.93 -1.87
C ALA A 313 11.90 -8.90 -1.11
N GLY A 314 12.42 -9.46 -0.01
CA GLY A 314 11.76 -10.45 0.87
C GLY A 314 10.24 -10.28 0.91
N GLN A 315 9.56 -11.25 0.30
CA GLN A 315 8.14 -11.27 0.01
C GLN A 315 7.29 -11.11 1.27
N LEU A 316 6.50 -10.04 1.34
CA LEU A 316 5.22 -10.05 2.05
C LEU A 316 4.12 -10.09 0.97
N VAL A 317 3.85 -11.30 0.46
CA VAL A 317 2.69 -11.55 -0.41
C VAL A 317 1.45 -11.45 0.46
N ILE A 318 0.72 -10.34 0.30
CA ILE A 318 -0.54 -10.09 1.00
C ILE A 318 -1.64 -10.90 0.32
N GLN A 319 -1.66 -12.20 0.59
CA GLN A 319 -2.85 -13.04 0.43
C GLN A 319 -3.00 -13.88 1.70
N GLY A 320 -3.85 -13.41 2.62
CA GLY A 320 -4.34 -14.21 3.76
C GLY A 320 -3.37 -14.51 4.91
N ARG A 321 -2.19 -13.87 5.00
CA ARG A 321 -1.17 -14.21 6.01
C ARG A 321 -1.16 -13.27 7.22
N CYS A 322 -0.77 -13.84 8.37
CA CYS A 322 -0.52 -13.13 9.61
C CYS A 322 0.43 -11.94 9.39
N LEU A 323 0.25 -10.87 10.16
CA LEU A 323 1.18 -9.74 10.24
C LEU A 323 2.38 -10.13 11.10
N HIS A 324 3.16 -11.10 10.63
CA HIS A 324 4.45 -11.42 11.21
C HIS A 324 5.53 -11.10 10.18
N GLN A 325 6.51 -10.30 10.58
CA GLN A 325 7.74 -10.18 9.83
C GLN A 325 8.45 -11.53 10.00
N GLU A 326 8.53 -12.36 8.96
CA GLU A 326 9.34 -13.59 8.99
C GLU A 326 10.81 -13.23 9.16
N VAL A 327 11.23 -12.92 10.38
CA VAL A 327 12.63 -12.90 10.76
C VAL A 327 12.91 -14.27 11.36
N MET A 328 13.56 -15.12 10.57
CA MET A 328 14.12 -16.45 10.88
C MET A 328 13.25 -17.68 10.57
N ALA A 329 13.09 -18.02 9.29
CA ALA A 329 12.88 -19.41 8.85
C ALA A 329 14.21 -20.17 8.61
N LYS A 330 15.26 -19.91 9.42
CA LYS A 330 16.52 -20.68 9.39
C LYS A 330 16.75 -21.58 10.61
N THR A 331 15.85 -21.57 11.60
CA THR A 331 15.99 -22.35 12.85
C THR A 331 15.11 -23.59 12.93
N SER A 332 14.26 -23.86 11.93
CA SER A 332 13.38 -25.04 11.93
C SER A 332 14.13 -26.39 11.84
N TRP A 333 15.33 -26.40 11.22
CA TRP A 333 16.15 -27.62 11.16
C TRP A 333 16.81 -28.01 12.48
N PHE A 334 16.99 -27.07 13.42
CA PHE A 334 17.58 -27.36 14.74
C PHE A 334 16.58 -28.02 15.69
N PHE A 335 15.29 -27.68 15.61
CA PHE A 335 14.28 -28.30 16.45
C PHE A 335 13.93 -29.73 16.01
N VAL A 336 13.95 -30.00 14.70
CA VAL A 336 13.69 -31.36 14.19
C VAL A 336 14.87 -32.30 14.51
N THR A 337 16.12 -31.82 14.47
CA THR A 337 17.28 -32.64 14.84
C THR A 337 17.36 -32.93 16.34
N CYS A 338 16.95 -32.01 17.21
CA CYS A 338 16.87 -32.27 18.66
C CYS A 338 15.82 -33.33 19.04
N ILE A 339 14.68 -33.40 18.34
CA ILE A 339 13.63 -34.39 18.65
C ILE A 339 14.03 -35.79 18.19
N PHE A 340 14.75 -35.92 17.06
CA PHE A 340 15.27 -37.23 16.61
C PHE A 340 16.50 -37.71 17.42
N GLY A 341 17.28 -36.79 18.01
CA GLY A 341 18.39 -37.13 18.89
C GLY A 341 17.98 -37.65 20.27
N PHE A 342 16.82 -37.25 20.79
CA PHE A 342 16.33 -37.73 22.10
C PHE A 342 15.67 -39.11 22.05
N LEU A 343 15.12 -39.53 20.91
CA LEU A 343 14.52 -40.85 20.72
C LEU A 343 15.53 -41.97 20.43
N SER A 344 16.80 -41.63 20.20
CA SER A 344 17.89 -42.59 19.94
C SER A 344 18.80 -42.83 21.15
N CYS A 345 18.57 -42.16 22.29
CA CYS A 345 19.36 -42.33 23.53
C CYS A 345 18.60 -42.95 24.72
N SER A 346 17.33 -43.32 24.58
CA SER A 346 16.53 -43.92 25.66
C SER A 346 16.27 -45.43 25.49
N GLY A 347 17.15 -46.13 24.77
CA GLY A 347 16.95 -47.55 24.40
C GLY A 347 18.12 -48.48 24.72
N SER A 348 18.93 -48.20 25.75
CA SER A 348 19.99 -49.14 26.15
C SER A 348 20.39 -49.02 27.62
N TRP A 349 19.41 -49.07 28.54
CA TRP A 349 19.65 -49.43 29.94
C TRP A 349 18.42 -50.19 30.42
N TYR A 350 18.42 -51.51 30.29
CA TYR A 350 18.03 -52.48 31.32
C TYR A 350 18.31 -53.89 30.77
N ALA A 351 18.91 -54.69 31.65
CA ALA A 351 19.43 -56.03 31.46
C ALA A 351 18.37 -57.08 31.13
#